data_AF-A0A2M6YP28-F1
#
_entry.id   AF-A0A2M6YP28-F1
#
_cell.length_a   1.000
_cell.length_b   1.000
_cell.length_c   1.000
_cell.angle_alpha   90.00
_cell.angle_beta   90.00
_cell.angle_gamma   90.00
#
_symmetry.space_group_name_H-M   'P 1'
#
loop_
_entity.id
_entity.type
_entity.pdbx_description
1 polymer ?
#
loop_
_entity_poly.entity_id
_entity_poly.type
_entity_poly.pdbx_seq_one_letter_code
_entity_poly.pdbx_strand_id
1 'polypeptide(L)'
;RQTPLGAGVVPEFGRCPWCGAAVIEGRKGYGCSNWRKRDGQCRFVVWKEYEGCQVTPEAVRRLLKQGQTGPLSRGAASAAEASTRGRLRLVKNSTGERQVVFEPGRPD
;
A
#
# COMPACT_ATOMS: atom_id res chain seq x y z
N ARG A 1 14.59 5.60 37.18
CA ARG A 1 14.51 4.61 36.08
C ARG A 1 13.43 5.09 35.11
N GLN A 2 13.78 5.67 33.95
CA GLN A 2 13.01 5.58 32.70
C GLN A 2 13.65 6.46 31.62
N THR A 3 14.26 5.81 30.63
CA THR A 3 14.62 6.40 29.35
C THR A 3 13.43 6.17 28.42
N PRO A 4 12.75 7.19 27.88
CA PRO A 4 11.86 6.98 26.75
C PRO A 4 12.74 6.82 25.50
N LEU A 5 13.21 5.60 25.26
CA LEU A 5 13.79 5.19 23.99
C LEU A 5 12.69 5.22 22.93
N GLY A 6 12.93 5.99 21.86
CA GLY A 6 12.24 5.82 20.59
C GLY A 6 10.99 6.66 20.44
N ALA A 7 11.17 7.97 20.26
CA ALA A 7 10.33 8.72 19.33
C ALA A 7 10.50 8.07 17.94
N GLY A 8 9.78 6.98 17.71
CA GLY A 8 9.79 6.26 16.45
C GLY A 8 9.30 7.22 15.39
N VAL A 9 10.18 7.63 14.48
CA VAL A 9 9.78 8.39 13.30
C VAL A 9 8.66 7.60 12.65
N VAL A 10 7.46 8.17 12.65
CA VAL A 10 6.31 7.52 12.02
C VAL A 10 6.51 7.79 10.54
N PRO A 11 6.84 6.77 9.72
CA PRO A 11 7.05 7.00 8.30
C PRO A 11 5.77 7.56 7.68
N GLU A 12 5.93 8.52 6.76
CA GLU A 12 4.83 9.34 6.19
C GLU A 12 3.65 8.50 5.72
N PHE A 13 3.90 7.35 5.08
CA PHE A 13 2.87 6.42 4.63
C PHE A 13 2.58 5.30 5.62
N GLY A 14 3.57 4.88 6.40
CA GLY A 14 3.47 3.74 7.31
C GLY A 14 4.63 2.76 7.13
N ARG A 15 4.56 1.69 7.92
CA ARG A 15 5.56 0.61 7.89
C ARG A 15 5.15 -0.45 6.89
N CYS A 16 6.13 -1.00 6.19
CA CYS A 16 5.96 -2.08 5.26
C CYS A 16 5.49 -3.32 6.03
N PRO A 17 4.35 -3.93 5.66
CA PRO A 17 3.83 -5.13 6.33
C PRO A 17 4.69 -6.37 6.05
N TRP A 18 5.67 -6.28 5.15
CA TRP A 18 6.53 -7.40 4.80
C TRP A 18 7.86 -7.41 5.58
N CYS A 19 8.46 -6.25 5.83
CA CYS A 19 9.74 -6.18 6.54
C CYS A 19 9.75 -5.20 7.72
N GLY A 20 8.69 -4.41 7.92
CA GLY A 20 8.60 -3.40 8.98
C GLY A 20 9.29 -2.07 8.68
N ALA A 21 10.02 -1.96 7.57
CA ALA A 21 10.72 -0.72 7.18
C ALA A 21 9.75 0.39 6.71
N ALA A 22 10.22 1.63 6.65
CA ALA A 22 9.41 2.75 6.15
C ALA A 22 9.00 2.54 4.68
N VAL A 23 7.75 2.85 4.36
CA VAL A 23 7.30 2.99 2.96
C VAL A 23 7.56 4.42 2.51
N ILE A 24 8.14 4.55 1.32
CA ILE A 24 8.51 5.81 0.69
C ILE A 24 7.74 6.00 -0.61
N GLU A 25 7.46 7.25 -0.97
CA GLU A 25 6.92 7.57 -2.27
C GLU A 25 8.04 7.60 -3.32
N GLY A 26 7.87 6.83 -4.40
CA GLY A 26 8.69 6.89 -5.60
C GLY A 26 7.94 7.52 -6.77
N ARG A 27 8.64 7.69 -7.90
CA ARG A 27 8.08 8.29 -9.12
C ARG A 27 6.84 7.56 -9.65
N LYS A 28 6.84 6.22 -9.62
CA LYS A 28 5.81 5.37 -10.22
C LYS A 28 4.81 4.79 -9.20
N GLY A 29 5.10 4.91 -7.90
CA GLY A 29 4.43 4.13 -6.87
C GLY A 29 5.07 4.31 -5.50
N TYR A 30 4.42 3.76 -4.49
CA TYR A 30 4.89 3.69 -3.11
C TYR A 30 5.65 2.37 -2.91
N GLY A 31 6.91 2.47 -2.54
CA GLY A 31 7.80 1.32 -2.37
C GLY A 31 8.32 1.21 -0.94
N CYS A 32 8.68 0.01 -0.51
CA CYS A 32 9.40 -0.15 0.74
C CYS A 32 10.81 0.45 0.62
N SER A 33 11.29 1.19 1.62
CA SER A 33 12.64 1.77 1.61
C SER A 33 13.74 0.70 1.46
N ASN A 34 13.53 -0.49 2.04
CA ASN A 34 14.45 -1.63 1.93
C ASN A 34 14.24 -2.47 0.66
N TRP A 35 13.80 -1.86 -0.45
CA TRP A 35 13.59 -2.58 -1.71
C TRP A 35 14.89 -3.07 -2.36
N ARG A 36 16.00 -2.39 -2.06
CA ARG A 36 17.33 -2.74 -2.56
C ARG A 36 17.81 -4.05 -1.95
N LYS A 37 18.54 -4.84 -2.75
CA LYS A 37 19.16 -6.11 -2.32
C LYS A 37 19.97 -5.97 -1.04
N ARG A 38 20.74 -4.89 -0.93
CA ARG A 38 21.65 -4.61 0.20
C ARG A 38 20.94 -4.23 1.51
N ASP A 39 19.69 -3.76 1.45
CA ASP A 39 18.94 -3.26 2.62
C ASP A 39 17.93 -4.30 3.16
N GLY A 40 17.59 -5.32 2.37
CA GLY A 40 16.61 -6.35 2.78
C GLY A 40 15.81 -6.98 1.63
N GLN A 41 16.02 -6.53 0.39
CA GLN A 41 15.39 -7.09 -0.82
C GLN A 41 13.86 -7.17 -0.73
N CYS A 42 13.22 -6.14 -0.15
CA CYS A 42 11.77 -6.12 -0.01
C CYS A 42 11.11 -5.81 -1.35
N ARG A 43 10.37 -6.76 -1.94
CA ARG A 43 9.68 -6.57 -3.23
C ARG A 43 8.38 -5.75 -3.12
N PHE A 44 8.14 -5.08 -1.98
CA PHE A 44 6.89 -4.36 -1.74
C PHE A 44 6.84 -3.10 -2.58
N VAL A 45 5.88 -3.08 -3.52
CA VAL A 45 5.58 -1.93 -4.36
C VAL A 45 4.07 -1.83 -4.55
N VAL A 46 3.56 -0.62 -4.38
CA VAL A 46 2.16 -0.26 -4.59
C VAL A 46 2.15 0.84 -5.65
N TRP A 47 1.62 0.53 -6.82
CA TRP A 47 1.53 1.51 -7.90
C TRP A 47 0.51 2.60 -7.57
N LYS A 48 0.73 3.81 -8.08
CA LYS A 48 -0.27 4.91 -7.93
C LYS A 48 -1.50 4.68 -8.81
N GLU A 49 -1.43 3.74 -9.75
CA GLU A 49 -2.48 3.40 -10.68
C GLU A 49 -2.63 1.87 -10.80
N TYR A 50 -3.86 1.37 -10.67
CA TYR A 50 -4.22 -0.04 -10.87
C TYR A 50 -5.52 -0.15 -11.67
N GLU A 51 -5.50 -0.77 -12.85
CA GLU A 51 -6.68 -0.87 -13.74
C GLU A 51 -7.41 0.48 -13.95
N GLY A 52 -6.66 1.58 -14.03
CA GLY A 52 -7.21 2.94 -14.15
C GLY A 52 -7.76 3.56 -12.85
N CYS A 53 -7.58 2.88 -11.71
CA CYS A 53 -7.89 3.40 -10.38
C CYS A 53 -6.69 4.12 -9.78
N GLN A 54 -6.89 5.32 -9.23
CA GLN A 54 -5.82 6.04 -8.55
C GLN A 54 -5.72 5.62 -7.08
N VAL A 55 -4.50 5.30 -6.65
CA VAL A 55 -4.18 4.99 -5.26
C VAL A 55 -3.69 6.26 -4.59
N THR A 56 -4.55 6.82 -3.74
CA THR A 56 -4.21 7.98 -2.93
C THR A 56 -3.24 7.60 -1.81
N PRO A 57 -2.44 8.56 -1.30
CA PRO A 57 -1.57 8.34 -0.15
C PRO A 57 -2.34 7.83 1.09
N GLU A 58 -3.60 8.21 1.26
CA GLU A 58 -4.48 7.70 2.31
C GLU A 58 -4.85 6.24 2.12
N ALA A 59 -5.13 5.81 0.89
CA ALA A 59 -5.37 4.41 0.57
C ALA A 59 -4.15 3.56 0.93
N VAL A 60 -2.94 4.03 0.63
CA VAL A 60 -1.69 3.35 1.03
C VAL A 60 -1.55 3.26 2.55
N ARG A 61 -1.77 4.35 3.28
CA ARG A 61 -1.73 4.33 4.75
C ARG A 61 -2.67 3.28 5.32
N ARG A 62 -3.86 3.15 4.73
CA ARG A 62 -4.87 2.16 5.13
C ARG A 62 -4.45 0.74 4.77
N LEU A 63 -3.88 0.53 3.58
CA LEU A 63 -3.30 -0.75 3.14
C LEU A 63 -2.20 -1.22 4.10
N LEU A 64 -1.33 -0.33 4.55
CA LEU A 64 -0.24 -0.67 5.45
C LEU A 64 -0.73 -0.97 6.88
N LYS A 65 -1.78 -0.29 7.34
CA LYS A 65 -2.37 -0.51 8.68
C LYS A 65 -3.27 -1.75 8.74
N GLN A 66 -4.11 -1.97 7.73
CA GLN A 66 -5.16 -3.01 7.74
C GLN A 66 -4.85 -4.19 6.82
N GLY A 67 -3.84 -4.10 5.96
CA GLY A 67 -3.57 -5.11 4.93
C GLY A 67 -4.45 -5.01 3.69
N GLN A 68 -5.34 -4.01 3.63
CA GLN A 68 -6.23 -3.75 2.49
C GLN A 68 -6.47 -2.24 2.32
N THR A 69 -6.55 -1.76 1.08
CA THR A 69 -6.98 -0.37 0.83
C THR A 69 -8.48 -0.25 1.06
N GLY A 70 -8.94 1.00 1.20
CA GLY A 70 -10.35 1.30 0.98
C GLY A 70 -10.78 1.08 -0.47
N PRO A 71 -12.06 1.40 -0.77
CA PRO A 71 -12.57 1.47 -2.14
C PRO A 71 -11.67 2.37 -2.97
N LEU A 72 -11.16 1.85 -4.08
CA LEU A 72 -10.42 2.64 -5.05
C LEU A 72 -11.37 3.10 -6.15
N SER A 73 -11.29 4.38 -6.45
CA SER A 73 -12.06 5.04 -7.49
C SER A 73 -11.15 5.38 -8.66
N ARG A 74 -11.73 5.53 -9.85
CA ARG A 74 -11.03 6.11 -10.99
C ARG A 74 -10.61 7.55 -10.63
N GLY A 75 -9.39 7.92 -10.99
CA GLY A 75 -8.83 9.25 -10.72
C GLY A 75 -9.84 10.35 -11.08
N ALA A 76 -10.06 11.27 -10.15
CA ALA A 76 -11.24 12.14 -10.10
C ALA A 76 -11.67 12.71 -11.45
N ALA A 77 -12.80 12.21 -11.95
CA ALA A 77 -13.74 12.95 -12.77
C ALA A 77 -15.13 12.37 -12.48
N SER A 78 -15.92 13.12 -11.72
CA SER A 78 -17.36 12.93 -11.51
C SER A 78 -17.78 11.98 -10.38
N ALA A 79 -18.29 12.61 -9.32
CA ALA A 79 -19.01 12.02 -8.19
C ALA A 79 -20.40 11.45 -8.58
N ALA A 80 -20.65 11.10 -9.84
CA ALA A 80 -21.99 10.76 -10.30
C ALA A 80 -22.32 9.27 -10.14
N GLU A 81 -21.36 8.35 -10.15
CA GLU A 81 -21.62 6.93 -9.89
C GLU A 81 -20.42 6.31 -9.15
N ALA A 82 -20.60 6.09 -7.84
CA ALA A 82 -19.60 5.52 -6.94
C ALA A 82 -19.38 4.01 -7.16
N SER A 83 -19.29 3.57 -8.41
CA SER A 83 -18.96 2.19 -8.78
C SER A 83 -17.52 1.93 -8.35
N THR A 84 -17.39 1.45 -7.11
CA THR A 84 -16.12 1.04 -6.51
C THR A 84 -15.49 0.03 -7.45
N ARG A 85 -14.43 0.44 -8.15
CA ARG A 85 -13.75 -0.40 -9.13
C ARG A 85 -13.03 -1.56 -8.47
N GLY A 86 -12.63 -1.41 -7.21
CA GLY A 86 -11.95 -2.45 -6.47
C GLY A 86 -11.25 -1.98 -5.23
N ARG A 87 -10.42 -2.86 -4.67
CA ARG A 87 -9.54 -2.61 -3.53
C ARG A 87 -8.26 -3.39 -3.71
N LEU A 88 -7.14 -2.85 -3.23
CA LEU A 88 -5.90 -3.61 -3.13
C LEU A 88 -5.89 -4.40 -1.83
N ARG A 89 -5.45 -5.66 -1.92
CA ARG A 89 -5.27 -6.55 -0.78
C ARG A 89 -3.87 -7.14 -0.78
N LEU A 90 -3.33 -7.29 0.42
CA LEU A 90 -2.10 -8.04 0.62
C LEU A 90 -2.45 -9.50 0.79
N VAL A 91 -2.09 -10.31 -0.20
CA VAL A 91 -2.27 -11.76 -0.14
C VAL A 91 -0.93 -12.44 0.15
N LYS A 92 -1.01 -13.55 0.86
CA LYS A 92 0.08 -14.53 0.98
C LYS A 92 -0.35 -15.78 0.23
N ASN A 93 0.44 -16.21 -0.75
CA ASN A 93 0.20 -17.49 -1.41
C ASN A 93 0.73 -18.66 -0.55
N SER A 94 0.46 -19.90 -0.97
CA SER A 94 0.91 -21.11 -0.28
C SER A 94 2.44 -21.24 -0.20
N THR A 95 3.18 -20.59 -1.11
CA THR A 95 4.65 -20.51 -1.12
C THR A 95 5.20 -19.51 -0.08
N GLY A 96 4.33 -18.72 0.57
CA GLY A 96 4.72 -17.64 1.48
C GLY A 96 5.13 -16.35 0.76
N GLU A 97 4.98 -16.29 -0.55
CA GLU A 97 5.16 -15.09 -1.35
C GLU A 97 4.03 -14.11 -1.05
N ARG A 98 4.43 -12.86 -0.87
CA ARG A 98 3.53 -11.77 -0.52
C ARG A 98 3.33 -10.92 -1.75
N GLN A 99 2.07 -10.72 -2.13
CA GLN A 99 1.71 -9.93 -3.30
C GLN A 99 0.63 -8.90 -2.95
N VAL A 100 0.70 -7.78 -3.66
CA VAL A 100 -0.37 -6.78 -3.68
C VAL A 100 -1.28 -7.15 -4.85
N VAL A 101 -2.48 -7.64 -4.55
CA VAL A 101 -3.48 -8.03 -5.56
C VAL A 101 -4.57 -6.97 -5.59
N PHE A 102 -4.92 -6.53 -6.79
CA PHE A 102 -6.08 -5.69 -7.03
C PHE A 102 -7.30 -6.60 -7.17
N GLU A 103 -8.27 -6.42 -6.30
CA GLU A 103 -9.55 -7.13 -6.31
C GLU A 103 -10.60 -6.19 -6.91
N PRO A 104 -11.06 -6.43 -8.15
CA PRO A 104 -12.08 -5.61 -8.74
C PRO A 104 -13.40 -5.74 -7.96
N GLY A 105 -14.03 -4.60 -7.71
CA GLY A 105 -15.37 -4.50 -7.16
C GLY A 105 -16.32 -4.97 -8.24
N ARG A 106 -17.15 -5.94 -7.89
CA ARG A 106 -18.13 -6.52 -8.81
C ARG A 106 -18.93 -5.39 -9.46
N PRO A 107 -19.04 -5.36 -10.80
CA PRO A 107 -20.10 -4.57 -11.41
C PRO A 107 -21.41 -5.23 -10.97
N ASP A 108 -22.24 -4.49 -10.23
CA ASP A 108 -23.66 -4.83 -10.09
C ASP A 108 -24.34 -4.59 -11.43
#